data_AF-A0A7S0USC9-F1
#
_entry.id   AF-A0A7S0USC9-F1
#
_cell.length_a   1.000
_cell.length_b   1.000
_cell.length_c   1.000
_cell.angle_alpha   90.00
_cell.angle_beta   90.00
_cell.angle_gamma   90.00
#
_symmetry.space_group_name_H-M   'P 1'
#
loop_
_entity.id
_entity.type
_entity.pdbx_description
1 polymer ?
#
loop_
_entity_poly.entity_id
_entity_poly.type
_entity_poly.pdbx_seq_one_letter_code
_entity_poly.pdbx_strand_id
1 'polypeptide(L)'
;VPPRAEAGGGGGGKGGGSSTHASDLDPVARFGGEQLAVVQRLVKNWIHAAAVEGSPVAEALLKNLTRWITCRRSIVYDPSLESKIQQLQRRTALRAVAVLRASGAQIVASDAKGITICTKKRTAAAAVQFIANTLAALARRQAFRWLQLKPTIWTHVLWYRDSANFGGLKSLHAEELWAERMER
;
A
#
# COMPACT_ATOMS: atom_id res chain seq x y z
N VAL A 1 8.72 64.63 32.87
CA VAL A 1 7.81 65.52 32.10
C VAL A 1 7.86 65.10 30.63
N PRO A 2 6.79 64.51 30.06
CA PRO A 2 6.53 64.49 28.61
C PRO A 2 5.70 65.75 28.22
N PRO A 3 5.01 65.90 27.07
CA PRO A 3 5.06 65.22 25.75
C PRO A 3 5.10 66.20 24.53
N ARG A 4 5.15 65.66 23.30
CA ARG A 4 4.43 66.05 22.05
C ARG A 4 4.97 65.18 20.88
N ALA A 5 4.23 64.44 20.04
CA ALA A 5 2.84 64.47 19.56
C ALA A 5 2.46 65.78 18.83
N GLU A 6 2.02 65.83 17.57
CA GLU A 6 1.82 64.83 16.49
C GLU A 6 2.27 65.48 15.14
N ALA A 7 2.16 64.94 13.91
CA ALA A 7 1.47 63.75 13.34
C ALA A 7 2.35 63.20 12.15
N GLY A 8 1.92 62.52 11.08
CA GLY A 8 0.61 62.07 10.55
C GLY A 8 0.72 61.87 9.03
N GLY A 9 0.32 60.70 8.49
CA GLY A 9 0.45 60.42 7.05
C GLY A 9 0.04 59.00 6.67
N GLY A 10 -1.21 58.83 6.21
CA GLY A 10 -1.78 57.53 5.87
C GLY A 10 -1.37 57.01 4.49
N GLY A 11 -1.21 55.69 4.37
CA GLY A 11 -1.01 54.99 3.10
C GLY A 11 -1.73 53.64 3.11
N GLY A 12 -2.91 53.58 2.49
CA GLY A 12 -3.72 52.36 2.44
C GLY A 12 -3.22 51.37 1.39
N GLY A 13 -2.56 50.28 1.82
CA GLY A 13 -2.19 49.15 0.98
C GLY A 13 -3.19 48.00 1.09
N LYS A 14 -3.99 47.77 0.05
CA LYS A 14 -4.91 46.61 -0.05
C LYS A 14 -4.13 45.31 -0.31
N GLY A 15 -4.67 44.21 0.24
CA GLY A 15 -4.75 42.93 -0.47
C GLY A 15 -3.48 42.08 -0.51
N GLY A 16 -3.42 41.09 0.38
CA GLY A 16 -2.33 40.11 0.41
C GLY A 16 -2.59 38.93 1.33
N GLY A 17 -3.86 38.60 1.60
CA GLY A 17 -4.22 37.41 2.35
C GLY A 17 -3.86 36.17 1.54
N SER A 18 -2.65 35.64 1.76
CA SER A 18 -2.26 34.32 1.27
C SER A 18 -3.09 33.27 1.99
N SER A 19 -4.27 33.00 1.42
CA SER A 19 -5.08 31.87 1.81
C SER A 19 -4.27 30.61 1.50
N THR A 20 -3.72 30.01 2.55
CA THR A 20 -3.25 28.63 2.57
C THR A 20 -4.46 27.71 2.39
N HIS A 21 -5.04 27.73 1.19
CA HIS A 21 -6.13 26.87 0.78
C HIS A 21 -5.65 25.43 0.85
N ALA A 22 -6.06 24.70 1.90
CA ALA A 22 -6.71 23.39 1.92
C ALA A 22 -6.29 22.27 0.92
N SER A 23 -5.24 22.44 0.11
CA SER A 23 -4.76 21.51 -0.91
C SER A 23 -3.66 20.57 -0.39
N ASP A 24 -3.13 20.83 0.81
CA ASP A 24 -2.10 20.00 1.44
C ASP A 24 -2.63 18.68 2.03
N LEU A 25 -3.95 18.43 1.99
CA LEU A 25 -4.55 17.20 2.51
C LEU A 25 -4.55 16.02 1.53
N ASP A 26 -4.14 16.20 0.27
CA ASP A 26 -4.04 15.11 -0.69
C ASP A 26 -2.58 14.78 -1.10
N PRO A 27 -1.87 13.93 -0.33
CA PRO A 27 -0.49 13.54 -0.63
C PRO A 27 -0.33 12.66 -1.88
N VAL A 28 -1.42 12.50 -2.66
CA VAL A 28 -1.45 11.88 -3.98
C VAL A 28 -1.34 12.93 -5.10
N ALA A 29 -1.82 14.16 -4.90
CA ALA A 29 -1.82 15.21 -5.93
C ALA A 29 -0.41 15.73 -6.28
N ARG A 30 0.55 15.64 -5.33
CA ARG A 30 1.94 16.09 -5.52
C ARG A 30 2.85 15.04 -6.20
N PHE A 31 2.32 13.88 -6.62
CA PHE A 31 3.03 12.97 -7.51
C PHE A 31 2.94 13.46 -8.96
N GLY A 32 3.91 14.27 -9.40
CA GLY A 32 3.98 14.69 -10.81
C GLY A 32 3.97 13.47 -11.75
N GLY A 33 3.42 13.51 -12.96
CA GLY A 33 3.01 14.60 -13.82
C GLY A 33 2.84 13.90 -15.18
N GLU A 34 1.67 14.04 -15.79
CA GLU A 34 1.19 13.41 -17.05
C GLU A 34 1.43 11.89 -17.25
N GLN A 35 2.68 11.43 -17.30
CA GLN A 35 3.11 10.03 -17.44
C GLN A 35 2.35 9.09 -16.48
N LEU A 36 2.28 9.43 -15.20
CA LEU A 36 1.57 8.64 -14.19
C LEU A 36 0.05 8.61 -14.46
N ALA A 37 -0.53 9.70 -14.98
CA ALA A 37 -1.94 9.77 -15.35
C ALA A 37 -2.26 8.98 -16.64
N VAL A 38 -1.30 8.84 -17.56
CA VAL A 38 -1.39 7.91 -18.70
C VAL A 38 -1.38 6.46 -18.18
N VAL A 39 -0.43 6.09 -17.32
CA VAL A 39 -0.35 4.75 -16.73
C VAL A 39 -1.62 4.41 -15.93
N GLN A 40 -2.16 5.35 -15.14
CA GLN A 40 -3.42 5.15 -14.43
C GLN A 40 -4.61 4.91 -15.36
N ARG A 41 -4.69 5.58 -16.52
CA ARG A 41 -5.71 5.33 -17.54
C ARG A 41 -5.56 3.94 -18.17
N LEU A 42 -4.34 3.56 -18.56
CA LEU A 42 -4.05 2.22 -19.09
C LEU A 42 -4.43 1.11 -18.11
N VAL A 43 -4.03 1.25 -16.83
CA VAL A 43 -4.38 0.30 -15.77
C VAL A 43 -5.89 0.20 -15.56
N LYS A 44 -6.63 1.32 -15.55
CA LYS A 44 -8.10 1.31 -15.45
C LYS A 44 -8.73 0.54 -16.61
N ASN A 45 -8.28 0.79 -17.84
CA ASN A 45 -8.80 0.12 -19.03
C ASN A 45 -8.48 -1.39 -19.02
N TRP A 46 -7.27 -1.80 -18.62
CA TRP A 46 -6.92 -3.21 -18.52
C TRP A 46 -7.63 -3.92 -17.36
N ILE A 47 -7.89 -3.25 -16.23
CA ILE A 47 -8.72 -3.80 -15.15
C ILE A 47 -10.15 -4.01 -15.66
N HIS A 48 -10.70 -3.08 -16.44
CA HIS A 48 -12.01 -3.25 -17.07
C HIS A 48 -12.03 -4.45 -18.02
N ALA A 49 -11.09 -4.51 -18.97
CA ALA A 49 -11.01 -5.61 -19.94
C ALA A 49 -10.74 -6.98 -19.29
N ALA A 50 -9.95 -7.04 -18.21
CA ALA A 50 -9.75 -8.28 -17.47
C ALA A 50 -10.99 -8.69 -16.66
N ALA A 51 -11.72 -7.74 -16.05
CA ALA A 51 -12.85 -8.03 -15.16
C ALA A 51 -14.19 -8.21 -15.88
N VAL A 52 -14.40 -7.54 -17.02
CA VAL A 52 -15.66 -7.54 -17.78
C VAL A 52 -15.57 -8.43 -19.03
N GLU A 53 -14.47 -8.35 -19.78
CA GLU A 53 -14.29 -9.09 -21.03
C GLU A 53 -13.53 -10.42 -20.83
N GLY A 54 -12.98 -10.65 -19.63
CA GLY A 54 -12.21 -11.87 -19.32
C GLY A 54 -10.89 -12.01 -20.09
N SER A 55 -10.35 -10.90 -20.62
CA SER A 55 -9.20 -10.95 -21.54
C SER A 55 -7.91 -11.43 -20.85
N PRO A 56 -7.35 -12.60 -21.23
CA PRO A 56 -6.11 -13.11 -20.64
C PRO A 56 -4.90 -12.22 -20.99
N VAL A 57 -4.99 -11.49 -22.11
CA VAL A 57 -3.98 -10.51 -22.51
C VAL A 57 -3.97 -9.35 -21.53
N ALA A 58 -5.13 -8.77 -21.20
CA ALA A 58 -5.21 -7.66 -20.24
C ALA A 58 -4.68 -8.06 -18.85
N GLU A 59 -4.96 -9.28 -18.40
CA GLU A 59 -4.43 -9.81 -17.14
C GLU A 59 -2.89 -9.99 -17.20
N ALA A 60 -2.35 -10.49 -18.31
CA ALA A 60 -0.91 -10.62 -18.52
C ALA A 60 -0.20 -9.24 -18.59
N LEU A 61 -0.82 -8.23 -19.21
CA LEU A 61 -0.32 -6.84 -19.22
C LEU A 61 -0.25 -6.28 -17.80
N LEU A 62 -1.32 -6.42 -17.01
CA LEU A 62 -1.36 -5.96 -15.62
C LEU A 62 -0.28 -6.60 -14.75
N LYS A 63 -0.10 -7.92 -14.85
CA LYS A 63 0.95 -8.67 -14.12
C LYS A 63 2.37 -8.17 -14.47
N ASN A 64 2.64 -7.91 -15.75
CA ASN A 64 3.98 -7.52 -16.21
C ASN A 64 4.28 -6.02 -16.13
N LEU A 65 3.27 -5.15 -16.05
CA LEU A 65 3.46 -3.69 -16.02
C LEU A 65 4.49 -3.22 -14.98
N THR A 66 4.40 -3.74 -13.76
CA THR A 66 5.33 -3.35 -12.67
C THR A 66 6.78 -3.72 -12.99
N ARG A 67 7.00 -4.86 -13.66
CA ARG A 67 8.31 -5.31 -14.14
C ARG A 67 8.82 -4.43 -15.29
N TRP A 68 7.95 -4.02 -16.21
CA TRP A 68 8.34 -3.16 -17.34
C TRP A 68 8.71 -1.74 -16.92
N ILE A 69 8.07 -1.17 -15.90
CA ILE A 69 8.39 0.19 -15.44
C ILE A 69 9.63 0.19 -14.52
N THR A 70 9.91 -0.90 -13.80
CA THR A 70 11.08 -1.00 -12.91
C THR A 70 12.35 -1.53 -13.57
N CYS A 71 12.26 -2.14 -14.75
CA CYS A 71 13.42 -2.69 -15.45
C CYS A 71 14.11 -1.63 -16.33
N ARG A 72 15.36 -1.27 -15.99
CA ARG A 72 16.21 -0.33 -16.76
C ARG A 72 16.45 -0.69 -18.23
N ARG A 73 16.17 -1.93 -18.65
CA ARG A 73 16.28 -2.40 -20.04
C ARG A 73 14.96 -2.28 -20.84
N SER A 74 13.91 -1.79 -20.21
CA SER A 74 12.59 -1.59 -20.84
C SER A 74 12.57 -0.29 -21.64
N ILE A 75 11.89 -0.30 -22.79
CA ILE A 75 11.60 0.92 -23.58
C ILE A 75 10.71 1.89 -22.79
N VAL A 76 9.91 1.38 -21.84
CA VAL A 76 8.97 2.15 -20.99
C VAL A 76 9.62 2.56 -19.65
N TYR A 77 10.96 2.53 -19.56
CA TYR A 77 11.67 2.88 -18.33
C TYR A 77 11.85 4.40 -18.18
N ASP A 78 11.37 4.94 -17.05
CA ASP A 78 11.69 6.29 -16.57
C ASP A 78 12.07 6.20 -15.07
N PRO A 79 13.27 6.65 -14.64
CA PRO A 79 13.65 6.72 -13.23
C PRO A 79 12.66 7.51 -12.35
N SER A 80 12.02 8.55 -12.91
CA SER A 80 11.03 9.36 -12.17
C SER A 80 9.78 8.54 -11.86
N LEU A 81 9.29 7.77 -12.84
CA LEU A 81 8.14 6.89 -12.72
C LEU A 81 8.45 5.67 -11.83
N GLU A 82 9.63 5.06 -11.97
CA GLU A 82 10.12 3.98 -11.10
C GLU A 82 10.01 4.38 -9.62
N SER A 83 10.62 5.51 -9.26
CA SER A 83 10.67 6.00 -7.87
C SER A 83 9.27 6.29 -7.31
N LYS A 84 8.40 6.93 -8.11
CA LYS A 84 6.99 7.20 -7.74
C LYS A 84 6.23 5.90 -7.45
N ILE A 85 6.34 4.88 -8.31
CA ILE A 85 5.65 3.60 -8.13
C ILE A 85 6.18 2.84 -6.92
N GLN A 86 7.50 2.79 -6.71
CA GLN A 86 8.07 2.19 -5.50
C GLN A 86 7.60 2.91 -4.23
N GLN A 87 7.50 4.25 -4.26
CA GLN A 87 6.98 5.02 -3.12
C GLN A 87 5.48 4.74 -2.87
N LEU A 88 4.67 4.61 -3.92
CA LEU A 88 3.25 4.22 -3.82
C LEU A 88 3.08 2.81 -3.25
N GLN A 89 3.89 1.84 -3.69
CA GLN A 89 3.90 0.47 -3.15
C GLN A 89 4.26 0.47 -1.66
N ARG A 90 5.36 1.15 -1.27
CA ARG A 90 5.79 1.26 0.15
C ARG A 90 4.73 1.95 1.02
N ARG A 91 4.14 3.07 0.56
CA ARG A 91 3.05 3.77 1.27
C ARG A 91 1.82 2.87 1.45
N THR A 92 1.47 2.08 0.42
CA THR A 92 0.34 1.13 0.48
C THR A 92 0.61 -0.01 1.44
N ALA A 93 1.80 -0.59 1.43
CA ALA A 93 2.23 -1.63 2.37
C ALA A 93 2.19 -1.12 3.82
N LEU A 94 2.71 0.08 4.09
CA LEU A 94 2.65 0.71 5.43
C LEU A 94 1.21 0.97 5.89
N ARG A 95 0.33 1.43 5.00
CA ARG A 95 -1.10 1.59 5.31
C ARG A 95 -1.76 0.25 5.64
N ALA A 96 -1.46 -0.83 4.89
CA ALA A 96 -1.96 -2.17 5.19
C ALA A 96 -1.45 -2.67 6.56
N VAL A 97 -0.15 -2.52 6.83
CA VAL A 97 0.48 -2.82 8.13
C VAL A 97 -0.19 -2.08 9.29
N ALA A 98 -0.55 -0.80 9.11
CA ALA A 98 -1.28 -0.05 10.14
C ALA A 98 -2.67 -0.64 10.43
N VAL A 99 -3.40 -1.11 9.41
CA VAL A 99 -4.69 -1.79 9.58
C VAL A 99 -4.53 -3.13 10.29
N LEU A 100 -3.53 -3.93 9.91
CA LEU A 100 -3.25 -5.23 10.54
C LEU A 100 -2.87 -5.07 12.02
N ARG A 101 -2.09 -4.04 12.37
CA ARG A 101 -1.79 -3.69 13.77
C ARG A 101 -3.05 -3.27 14.53
N ALA A 102 -3.93 -2.48 13.91
CA ALA A 102 -5.20 -2.07 14.49
C ALA A 102 -6.19 -3.24 14.73
N SER A 103 -6.08 -4.35 13.98
CA SER A 103 -6.82 -5.59 14.26
C SER A 103 -6.13 -6.51 15.28
N GLY A 104 -5.11 -6.02 15.99
CA GLY A 104 -4.40 -6.76 17.04
C GLY A 104 -3.31 -7.71 16.54
N ALA A 105 -2.94 -7.68 15.25
CA ALA A 105 -1.88 -8.52 14.72
C ALA A 105 -0.49 -7.93 15.03
N GLN A 106 0.43 -8.75 15.55
CA GLN A 106 1.82 -8.33 15.71
C GLN A 106 2.56 -8.54 14.39
N ILE A 107 3.11 -7.45 13.83
CA ILE A 107 3.89 -7.49 12.59
C ILE A 107 5.36 -7.66 12.95
N VAL A 108 5.98 -8.74 12.47
CA VAL A 108 7.40 -9.04 12.65
C VAL A 108 8.23 -8.31 11.60
N ALA A 109 7.80 -8.38 10.34
CA ALA A 109 8.45 -7.76 9.20
C ALA A 109 7.42 -7.34 8.14
N SER A 110 7.77 -6.36 7.32
CA SER A 110 6.97 -5.94 6.17
C SER A 110 7.85 -5.35 5.07
N ASP A 111 7.68 -5.83 3.85
CA ASP A 111 8.27 -5.30 2.62
C ASP A 111 7.14 -4.98 1.62
N ALA A 112 7.47 -4.31 0.51
CA ALA A 112 6.55 -4.07 -0.59
C ALA A 112 5.96 -5.35 -1.21
N LYS A 113 6.62 -6.51 -1.04
CA LYS A 113 6.19 -7.81 -1.58
C LYS A 113 5.43 -8.70 -0.59
N GLY A 114 5.47 -8.42 0.72
CA GLY A 114 4.91 -9.35 1.72
C GLY A 114 4.99 -8.85 3.15
N ILE A 115 4.18 -9.45 4.03
CA ILE A 115 4.04 -9.07 5.44
C ILE A 115 4.11 -10.33 6.30
N THR A 116 4.98 -10.33 7.31
CA THR A 116 5.16 -11.44 8.25
C THR A 116 4.44 -11.14 9.57
N ILE A 117 3.48 -11.98 9.93
CA ILE A 117 2.56 -11.76 11.05
C ILE A 117 2.78 -12.82 12.13
N CYS A 118 2.97 -12.39 13.38
CA CYS A 118 2.86 -13.23 14.56
C CYS A 118 1.41 -13.22 15.06
N THR A 119 0.73 -14.37 15.00
CA THR A 119 -0.69 -14.52 15.38
C THR A 119 -0.91 -14.62 16.89
N LYS A 120 0.15 -14.93 17.67
CA LYS A 120 0.11 -15.25 19.11
C LYS A 120 -0.87 -16.38 19.49
N LYS A 121 -1.30 -17.22 18.55
CA LYS A 121 -2.21 -18.34 18.81
C LYS A 121 -1.41 -19.63 19.02
N ARG A 122 -1.85 -20.45 19.99
CA ARG A 122 -1.20 -21.73 20.32
C ARG A 122 -1.59 -22.88 19.38
N THR A 123 -2.74 -22.81 18.73
CA THR A 123 -3.26 -23.85 17.83
C THR A 123 -3.32 -23.38 16.37
N ALA A 124 -3.08 -24.30 15.44
CA ALA A 124 -3.11 -24.01 13.99
C ALA A 124 -4.47 -23.47 13.54
N ALA A 125 -5.57 -24.12 13.93
CA ALA A 125 -6.93 -23.69 13.61
C ALA A 125 -7.24 -22.25 14.09
N ALA A 126 -6.82 -21.88 15.31
CA ALA A 126 -7.02 -20.51 15.81
C ALA A 126 -6.15 -19.48 15.07
N ALA A 127 -4.94 -19.86 14.64
CA ALA A 127 -4.09 -19.00 13.79
C ALA A 127 -4.71 -18.79 12.40
N VAL A 128 -5.19 -19.86 11.76
CA VAL A 128 -5.90 -19.83 10.47
C VAL A 128 -7.15 -18.94 10.55
N GLN A 129 -8.01 -19.13 11.54
CA GLN A 129 -9.21 -18.31 11.73
C GLN A 129 -8.89 -16.84 12.02
N PHE A 130 -7.82 -16.56 12.79
CA PHE A 130 -7.36 -15.19 13.05
C PHE A 130 -6.91 -14.49 11.76
N ILE A 131 -6.12 -15.17 10.92
CA ILE A 131 -5.69 -14.62 9.63
C ILE A 131 -6.88 -14.43 8.67
N ALA A 132 -7.80 -15.38 8.58
CA ALA A 132 -9.01 -15.25 7.77
C ALA A 132 -9.85 -14.03 8.17
N ASN A 133 -10.10 -13.84 9.47
CA ASN A 133 -10.83 -12.69 10.00
C ASN A 133 -10.09 -11.37 9.73
N THR A 134 -8.77 -11.37 9.86
CA THR A 134 -7.91 -10.19 9.62
C THR A 134 -7.90 -9.79 8.14
N LEU A 135 -7.80 -10.75 7.23
CA LEU A 135 -7.89 -10.51 5.79
C LEU A 135 -9.28 -10.01 5.38
N ALA A 136 -10.35 -10.59 5.93
CA ALA A 136 -11.72 -10.10 5.73
C ALA A 136 -11.94 -8.67 6.29
N ALA A 137 -11.24 -8.28 7.36
CA ALA A 137 -11.27 -6.92 7.90
C ALA A 137 -10.47 -5.92 7.05
N LEU A 138 -9.39 -6.36 6.40
CA LEU A 138 -8.65 -5.56 5.43
C LEU A 138 -9.47 -5.33 4.16
N ALA A 139 -10.04 -6.39 3.58
CA ALA A 139 -10.85 -6.34 2.35
C ALA A 139 -12.11 -5.47 2.48
N ARG A 140 -12.70 -5.37 3.68
CA ARG A 140 -13.83 -4.48 3.97
C ARG A 140 -13.51 -2.98 3.82
N ARG A 141 -12.24 -2.58 3.80
CA ARG A 141 -11.85 -1.18 3.61
C ARG A 141 -11.69 -0.88 2.12
N GLN A 142 -12.44 0.10 1.61
CA GLN A 142 -12.46 0.47 0.19
C GLN A 142 -11.05 0.72 -0.41
N ALA A 143 -10.13 1.30 0.36
CA ALA A 143 -8.74 1.55 -0.04
C ALA A 143 -7.93 0.28 -0.37
N PHE A 144 -8.36 -0.90 0.10
CA PHE A 144 -7.72 -2.19 -0.13
C PHE A 144 -8.59 -3.16 -0.96
N ARG A 145 -9.67 -2.69 -1.59
CA ARG A 145 -10.57 -3.52 -2.43
C ARG A 145 -9.83 -4.36 -3.47
N TRP A 146 -8.76 -3.80 -4.06
CA TRP A 146 -7.95 -4.43 -5.10
C TRP A 146 -6.69 -5.14 -4.54
N LEU A 147 -6.45 -5.08 -3.24
CA LEU A 147 -5.28 -5.71 -2.59
C LEU A 147 -5.65 -7.11 -2.12
N GLN A 148 -5.25 -8.12 -2.89
CA GLN A 148 -5.33 -9.52 -2.48
C GLN A 148 -4.04 -9.94 -1.77
N LEU A 149 -4.16 -10.41 -0.53
CA LEU A 149 -3.07 -11.02 0.24
C LEU A 149 -3.40 -12.49 0.47
N LYS A 150 -2.51 -13.39 0.03
CA LYS A 150 -2.61 -14.84 0.26
C LYS A 150 -1.50 -15.29 1.21
N PRO A 151 -1.80 -16.09 2.26
CA PRO A 151 -0.77 -16.77 3.06
C PRO A 151 0.07 -17.71 2.17
N THR A 152 1.39 -17.59 2.23
CA THR A 152 2.32 -18.41 1.43
C THR A 152 3.07 -19.44 2.26
N ILE A 153 3.41 -19.12 3.51
CA ILE A 153 4.15 -19.99 4.42
C ILE A 153 3.54 -19.86 5.82
N TRP A 154 3.24 -20.99 6.45
CA TRP A 154 2.87 -21.07 7.86
C TRP A 154 4.04 -21.62 8.67
N THR A 155 4.30 -21.05 9.84
CA THR A 155 5.41 -21.48 10.73
C THR A 155 4.95 -21.57 12.17
N HIS A 156 5.31 -22.65 12.87
CA HIS A 156 5.09 -22.79 14.32
C HIS A 156 6.03 -21.90 15.13
N VAL A 157 7.30 -21.86 14.74
CA VAL A 157 8.35 -21.00 15.30
C VAL A 157 9.03 -20.31 14.14
N LEU A 158 9.28 -19.01 14.28
CA LEU A 158 10.03 -18.20 13.33
C LEU A 158 11.06 -17.38 14.10
N TRP A 159 12.33 -17.56 13.77
CA TRP A 159 13.42 -16.67 14.11
C TRP A 159 13.69 -15.78 12.89
N TYR A 160 13.64 -14.47 13.10
CA TYR A 160 13.75 -13.48 12.04
C TYR A 160 14.80 -12.45 12.44
N ARG A 161 15.84 -12.29 11.61
CA ARG A 161 16.84 -11.22 11.75
C ARG A 161 16.65 -10.17 10.67
N ASP A 162 16.52 -10.59 9.42
CA ASP A 162 16.26 -9.75 8.26
C ASP A 162 15.57 -10.55 7.13
N SER A 163 15.35 -9.93 5.98
CA SER A 163 14.62 -10.54 4.85
C SER A 163 15.35 -11.69 4.14
N ALA A 164 16.66 -11.82 4.31
CA ALA A 164 17.46 -12.94 3.81
C ALA A 164 17.78 -13.97 4.91
N ASN A 165 17.88 -13.52 6.15
CA ASN A 165 18.24 -14.32 7.32
C ASN A 165 17.03 -14.54 8.24
N PHE A 166 16.25 -15.58 7.93
CA PHE A 166 15.19 -16.11 8.78
C PHE A 166 15.16 -17.64 8.74
N GLY A 167 14.69 -18.26 9.82
CA GLY A 167 14.60 -19.71 9.95
C GLY A 167 13.43 -20.11 10.85
N GLY A 168 12.89 -21.30 10.66
CA GLY A 168 11.71 -21.71 11.41
C GLY A 168 11.18 -23.09 11.03
N LEU A 169 10.23 -23.58 11.82
CA LEU A 169 9.53 -24.84 11.57
C LEU A 169 8.26 -24.58 10.77
N LYS A 170 8.21 -25.02 9.51
CA LYS A 170 7.00 -24.94 8.67
C LYS A 170 5.86 -25.75 9.30
N SER A 171 4.65 -25.20 9.30
CA SER A 171 3.44 -25.90 9.72
C SER A 171 2.68 -26.39 8.49
N LEU A 172 2.72 -27.69 8.23
CA LEU A 172 1.92 -28.32 7.17
C LEU A 172 0.43 -28.35 7.55
N HIS A 173 0.13 -28.66 8.82
CA HIS A 173 -1.25 -28.72 9.31
C HIS A 173 -2.01 -27.37 9.20
N ALA A 174 -1.33 -26.23 9.37
CA ALA A 174 -1.95 -24.92 9.14
C ALA A 174 -2.18 -24.60 7.64
N GLU A 175 -1.40 -25.21 6.74
CA GLU A 175 -1.51 -25.08 5.29
C GLU A 175 -2.68 -25.93 4.77
N GLU A 176 -2.82 -27.17 5.27
CA GLU A 176 -3.98 -28.06 5.06
C GLU A 176 -5.30 -27.40 5.49
N LEU A 177 -5.38 -26.93 6.74
CA LEU A 177 -6.56 -26.23 7.27
C LEU A 177 -6.88 -24.93 6.52
N TRP A 178 -5.89 -24.29 5.90
CA TRP A 178 -6.13 -23.14 5.04
C TRP A 178 -6.67 -23.57 3.66
N ALA A 179 -6.16 -24.67 3.08
CA ALA A 179 -6.66 -25.23 1.83
C ALA A 179 -8.12 -25.68 1.94
N GLU A 180 -8.44 -26.51 2.94
CA GLU A 180 -9.83 -26.95 3.23
C GLU A 180 -10.81 -25.79 3.46
N ARG A 181 -10.31 -24.63 3.90
CA ARG A 181 -11.14 -23.44 4.10
C ARG A 181 -11.40 -22.70 2.79
N MET A 182 -10.46 -22.72 1.85
CA MET A 182 -10.58 -22.03 0.55
C MET A 182 -11.36 -22.87 -0.49
N GLU A 183 -11.55 -24.16 -0.22
CA GLU A 183 -12.40 -25.07 -1.00
C GLU A 183 -13.88 -25.07 -0.57
N ARG A 184 -14.21 -24.36 0.53
CA ARG A 184 -15.57 -24.17 1.06
C ARG A 184 -16.08 -22.74 0.83
#